data_AF-A0A5N9CZB2-F1
#
_entry.id   AF-A0A5N9CZB2-F1
#
_cell.length_a   1.000
_cell.length_b   1.000
_cell.length_c   1.000
_cell.angle_alpha   90.00
_cell.angle_beta   90.00
_cell.angle_gamma   90.00
#
_symmetry.space_group_name_H-M   'P 1'
#
loop_
_entity.id
_entity.type
_entity.pdbx_description
1 polymer ?
#
loop_
_entity_poly.entity_id
_entity_poly.type
_entity_poly.pdbx_seq_one_letter_code
_entity_poly.pdbx_strand_id
1 'polypeptide(L)'
;MNPHPPGALLPGRVIFKGWTFLQHPDLNWSGDKLWRVVNNFGWYRPSFALLFRAALLVYFTVPVQADRLPPHDLNAEESVLGSILIDGHTITQIAGYLSADHFYREINRQCFETCHDLFQRDEAINQVTVTHELENRGILEDVGGAAYLAHLISVTPTSVHIKHYANLVHRTATMRRLIVAAADIADIGYRDDPNVDMALSAAEDALFSIRQGSQTRDFAPLSESFTPYLEQSSPL
;
A
#
# COMPACT_ATOMS: atom_id res chain seq x y z
N MET A 1 67.12 -3.57 -8.26
CA MET A 1 66.83 -3.80 -6.84
C MET A 1 65.49 -4.50 -6.76
N ASN A 2 65.47 -5.71 -6.21
CA ASN A 2 64.28 -6.57 -6.09
C ASN A 2 63.29 -5.93 -5.09
N PRO A 3 61.97 -5.88 -5.34
CA PRO A 3 61.02 -5.36 -4.39
C PRO A 3 60.70 -6.39 -3.29
N HIS A 4 60.81 -5.97 -2.03
CA HIS A 4 60.13 -6.65 -0.93
C HIS A 4 58.61 -6.45 -1.04
N PRO A 5 57.79 -7.42 -0.61
CA PRO A 5 56.33 -7.35 -0.76
C PRO A 5 55.72 -6.35 0.24
N PRO A 6 54.72 -5.54 -0.16
CA PRO A 6 53.91 -4.79 0.79
C PRO A 6 53.00 -5.76 1.56
N GLY A 7 52.95 -5.57 2.87
CA GLY A 7 52.25 -6.40 3.84
C GLY A 7 50.74 -6.53 3.63
N ALA A 8 50.22 -7.57 4.26
CA ALA A 8 48.86 -8.08 4.23
C ALA A 8 47.73 -7.02 4.11
N LEU A 9 46.89 -7.21 3.10
CA LEU A 9 45.58 -6.59 2.91
C LEU A 9 44.60 -7.09 3.98
N LEU A 10 43.91 -6.19 4.68
CA LEU A 10 42.67 -6.55 5.39
C LEU A 10 41.50 -6.55 4.39
N PRO A 11 40.55 -7.50 4.49
CA PRO A 11 39.44 -7.61 3.55
C PRO A 11 38.50 -6.39 3.64
N GLY A 12 38.08 -5.85 2.48
CA GLY A 12 37.04 -4.82 2.36
C GLY A 12 37.48 -3.36 2.13
N ARG A 13 38.77 -3.11 1.85
CA ARG A 13 39.28 -1.76 1.54
C ARG A 13 40.10 -1.73 0.26
N VAL A 14 39.84 -0.72 -0.58
CA VAL A 14 40.62 -0.43 -1.79
C VAL A 14 41.36 0.90 -1.59
N ILE A 15 42.66 0.91 -1.92
CA ILE A 15 43.51 2.10 -1.82
C ILE A 15 43.80 2.62 -3.23
N PHE A 16 43.46 3.89 -3.50
CA PHE A 16 43.80 4.54 -4.76
C PHE A 16 44.40 5.93 -4.49
N LYS A 17 45.63 6.16 -4.99
CA LYS A 17 46.40 7.41 -4.83
C LYS A 17 46.37 7.99 -3.40
N GLY A 18 46.57 7.14 -2.38
CA GLY A 18 46.69 7.56 -0.98
C GLY A 18 45.38 7.78 -0.22
N TRP A 19 44.22 7.54 -0.85
CA TRP A 19 42.91 7.59 -0.19
C TRP A 19 42.35 6.17 0.01
N THR A 20 41.71 5.94 1.16
CA THR A 20 41.15 4.63 1.54
C THR A 20 39.63 4.67 1.44
N PHE A 21 39.05 3.77 0.64
CA PHE A 21 37.59 3.66 0.48
C PHE A 21 37.07 2.38 1.15
N LEU A 22 35.90 2.46 1.78
CA LEU A 22 35.14 1.32 2.28
C LEU A 22 34.21 0.83 1.18
N GLN A 23 34.32 -0.45 0.81
CA GLN A 23 33.47 -1.07 -0.23
C GLN A 23 32.18 -1.61 0.41
N HIS A 24 31.01 -1.20 -0.10
CA HIS A 24 29.71 -1.73 0.35
C HIS A 24 29.53 -3.17 -0.20
N PRO A 25 29.06 -4.14 0.61
CA PRO A 25 29.09 -5.56 0.28
C PRO A 25 28.28 -5.98 -0.96
N ASP A 26 27.30 -5.20 -1.39
CA ASP A 26 26.39 -5.56 -2.50
C ASP A 26 26.82 -5.00 -3.88
N LEU A 27 27.94 -4.28 -3.94
CA LEU A 27 28.41 -3.61 -5.16
C LEU A 27 29.73 -4.23 -5.65
N ASN A 28 29.63 -5.25 -6.51
CA ASN A 28 30.77 -5.86 -7.20
C ASN A 28 31.14 -5.08 -8.47
N TRP A 29 31.82 -3.95 -8.33
CA TRP A 29 32.36 -3.20 -9.46
C TRP A 29 33.80 -3.64 -9.73
N SER A 30 34.05 -4.19 -10.93
CA SER A 30 35.42 -4.37 -11.44
C SER A 30 36.05 -2.99 -11.72
N GLY A 31 37.29 -2.79 -11.25
CA GLY A 31 38.04 -1.54 -11.39
C GLY A 31 38.15 -1.03 -12.83
N ASP A 32 38.05 -1.92 -13.82
CA ASP A 32 38.10 -1.58 -15.25
C ASP A 32 36.85 -0.85 -15.76
N LYS A 33 35.68 -1.06 -15.12
CA LYS A 33 34.43 -0.36 -15.47
C LYS A 33 34.42 1.07 -14.96
N LEU A 34 34.95 1.30 -13.75
CA LEU A 34 35.10 2.64 -13.18
C LEU A 34 36.11 3.48 -13.99
N TRP A 35 37.19 2.87 -14.45
CA TRP A 35 38.19 3.58 -15.27
C TRP A 35 37.61 4.09 -16.60
N ARG A 36 36.74 3.31 -17.27
CA ARG A 36 36.10 3.73 -18.53
C ARG A 36 35.11 4.89 -18.37
N VAL A 37 34.33 4.91 -17.29
CA VAL A 37 33.38 6.00 -17.03
C VAL A 37 34.11 7.29 -16.66
N VAL A 38 35.20 7.16 -15.89
CA VAL A 38 36.00 8.31 -15.43
C VAL A 38 36.85 8.91 -16.55
N ASN A 39 37.37 8.11 -17.50
CA ASN A 39 38.23 8.63 -18.57
C ASN A 39 37.50 9.13 -19.82
N ASN A 40 36.23 8.76 -20.03
CA ASN A 40 35.48 9.26 -21.20
C ASN A 40 34.99 10.71 -21.02
N PHE A 41 35.15 11.26 -19.82
CA PHE A 41 34.84 12.65 -19.48
C PHE A 41 36.14 13.31 -19.00
N GLY A 42 36.82 13.99 -19.92
CA GLY A 42 38.08 14.68 -19.63
C GLY A 42 37.88 15.86 -18.67
N TRP A 43 38.24 15.70 -17.40
CA TRP A 43 38.20 16.78 -16.41
C TRP A 43 39.51 16.87 -15.62
N TYR A 44 40.26 17.95 -15.86
CA TYR A 44 41.42 18.34 -15.06
C TYR A 44 41.17 19.77 -14.56
N ARG A 45 40.45 19.93 -13.42
CA ARG A 45 40.53 21.16 -12.59
C ARG A 45 39.97 20.98 -11.16
N PRO A 46 40.58 21.62 -10.13
CA PRO A 46 40.36 21.28 -8.71
C PRO A 46 39.04 21.80 -8.09
N SER A 47 38.23 22.55 -8.84
CA SER A 47 36.98 23.13 -8.32
C SER A 47 35.78 22.18 -8.32
N PHE A 48 35.95 20.95 -8.84
CA PHE A 48 34.84 20.02 -9.06
C PHE A 48 34.47 19.16 -7.85
N ALA A 49 35.35 18.98 -6.87
CA ALA A 49 35.04 18.19 -5.66
C ALA A 49 33.89 18.78 -4.83
N LEU A 50 33.75 20.12 -4.85
CA LEU A 50 32.64 20.84 -4.22
C LEU A 50 31.34 20.68 -5.00
N LEU A 51 31.39 20.71 -6.33
CA LEU A 51 30.21 20.49 -7.18
C LEU A 51 29.77 19.02 -7.19
N PHE A 52 30.69 18.07 -7.06
CA PHE A 52 30.35 16.65 -6.90
C PHE A 52 29.76 16.36 -5.52
N ARG A 53 30.27 16.99 -4.44
CA ARG A 53 29.60 16.96 -3.13
C ARG A 53 28.24 17.64 -3.17
N ALA A 54 28.09 18.78 -3.85
CA ALA A 54 26.82 19.48 -3.98
C ALA A 54 25.81 18.68 -4.81
N ALA A 55 26.21 18.06 -5.92
CA ALA A 55 25.37 17.17 -6.71
C ALA A 55 24.93 15.94 -5.89
N LEU A 56 25.82 15.35 -5.10
CA LEU A 56 25.47 14.22 -4.22
C LEU A 56 24.56 14.63 -3.05
N LEU A 57 24.58 15.90 -2.63
CA LEU A 57 23.71 16.46 -1.58
C LEU A 57 22.33 16.87 -2.13
N VAL A 58 22.27 17.27 -3.42
CA VAL A 58 21.03 17.66 -4.11
C VAL A 58 20.21 16.44 -4.60
N TYR A 59 20.84 15.31 -4.90
CA TYR A 59 20.13 14.07 -5.25
C TYR A 59 19.43 13.37 -4.05
N PHE A 60 19.51 13.94 -2.83
CA PHE A 60 19.08 13.29 -1.58
C PHE A 60 17.88 13.96 -0.86
N THR A 61 16.95 14.54 -1.60
CA THR A 61 15.69 15.10 -1.04
C THR A 61 14.55 14.64 -1.94
N VAL A 62 13.72 13.64 -1.67
CA VAL A 62 13.34 12.90 -0.45
C VAL A 62 13.22 11.42 -0.84
N PRO A 63 13.95 10.46 -0.26
CA PRO A 63 13.53 9.07 -0.39
C PRO A 63 12.26 8.92 0.47
N VAL A 64 11.07 8.94 -0.14
CA VAL A 64 9.88 8.36 0.50
C VAL A 64 10.31 6.94 0.89
N GLN A 65 10.36 6.66 2.18
CA GLN A 65 10.94 5.44 2.76
C GLN A 65 10.43 4.18 2.04
N ALA A 66 11.17 3.68 1.05
CA ALA A 66 10.86 2.46 0.31
C ALA A 66 11.08 1.18 1.14
N ASP A 67 11.54 1.32 2.39
CA ASP A 67 11.79 0.23 3.34
C ASP A 67 10.59 -0.14 4.22
N ARG A 68 9.44 0.53 4.06
CA ARG A 68 8.23 0.23 4.85
C ARG A 68 7.18 -0.44 3.99
N LEU A 69 6.72 -1.61 4.44
CA LEU A 69 5.55 -2.25 3.84
C LEU A 69 4.34 -1.31 3.96
N PRO A 70 3.49 -1.21 2.92
CA PRO A 70 2.25 -0.46 3.00
C PRO A 70 1.41 -0.93 4.21
N PRO A 71 0.70 -0.03 4.90
CA PRO A 71 -0.16 -0.41 6.02
C PRO A 71 -1.17 -1.51 5.65
N HIS A 72 -1.21 -2.58 6.42
CA HIS A 72 -2.09 -3.72 6.22
C HIS A 72 -2.36 -4.44 7.55
N ASP A 73 -3.43 -5.23 7.61
CA ASP A 73 -3.77 -6.08 8.74
C ASP A 73 -4.39 -7.38 8.21
N LEU A 74 -3.55 -8.39 7.95
CA LEU A 74 -3.99 -9.65 7.36
C LEU A 74 -4.97 -10.40 8.27
N ASN A 75 -4.79 -10.32 9.58
CA ASN A 75 -5.69 -10.96 10.54
C ASN A 75 -7.09 -10.35 10.46
N ALA A 76 -7.18 -9.02 10.32
CA ALA A 76 -8.46 -8.34 10.13
C ALA A 76 -9.11 -8.72 8.79
N GLU A 77 -8.34 -8.80 7.70
CA GLU A 77 -8.85 -9.23 6.39
C GLU A 77 -9.42 -10.65 6.44
N GLU A 78 -8.66 -11.59 6.99
CA GLU A 78 -9.08 -12.99 7.13
C GLU A 78 -10.30 -13.10 8.05
N SER A 79 -10.35 -12.31 9.13
CA SER A 79 -11.49 -12.26 10.04
C SER A 79 -12.76 -11.70 9.38
N VAL A 80 -12.65 -10.72 8.48
CA VAL A 80 -13.81 -10.22 7.70
C VAL A 80 -14.35 -11.34 6.81
N LEU A 81 -13.49 -11.98 6.04
CA LEU A 81 -13.92 -13.04 5.11
C LEU A 81 -14.50 -14.23 5.85
N GLY A 82 -13.83 -14.70 6.91
CA GLY A 82 -14.36 -15.80 7.70
C GLY A 82 -15.66 -15.44 8.42
N SER A 83 -15.86 -14.18 8.83
CA SER A 83 -17.15 -13.72 9.38
C SER A 83 -18.29 -13.88 8.37
N ILE A 84 -18.05 -13.47 7.11
CA ILE A 84 -19.01 -13.62 6.00
C ILE A 84 -19.25 -15.10 5.68
N LEU A 85 -18.21 -15.94 5.68
CA LEU A 85 -18.36 -17.37 5.39
C LEU A 85 -19.10 -18.13 6.50
N ILE A 86 -18.97 -17.70 7.76
CA ILE A 86 -19.69 -18.25 8.92
C ILE A 86 -21.16 -17.80 8.90
N ASP A 87 -21.41 -16.52 8.65
CA ASP A 87 -22.75 -15.95 8.57
C ASP A 87 -22.82 -14.93 7.42
N GLY A 88 -23.34 -15.37 6.28
CA GLY A 88 -23.41 -14.58 5.05
C GLY A 88 -24.17 -13.27 5.19
N HIS A 89 -25.14 -13.17 6.11
CA HIS A 89 -25.90 -11.94 6.31
C HIS A 89 -25.07 -10.80 6.89
N THR A 90 -23.94 -11.10 7.53
CA THR A 90 -23.04 -10.10 8.11
C THR A 90 -22.46 -9.13 7.09
N ILE A 91 -22.39 -9.51 5.81
CA ILE A 91 -21.91 -8.62 4.73
C ILE A 91 -22.72 -7.32 4.64
N THR A 92 -24.03 -7.37 4.92
CA THR A 92 -24.92 -6.19 4.93
C THR A 92 -24.46 -5.09 5.87
N GLN A 93 -23.73 -5.46 6.94
CA GLN A 93 -23.23 -4.53 7.94
C GLN A 93 -22.02 -3.71 7.48
N ILE A 94 -21.35 -4.14 6.41
CA ILE A 94 -20.07 -3.60 5.94
C ILE A 94 -20.05 -3.24 4.45
N ALA A 95 -20.97 -3.78 3.65
CA ALA A 95 -21.08 -3.54 2.21
C ALA A 95 -21.26 -2.06 1.86
N GLY A 96 -21.77 -1.26 2.79
CA GLY A 96 -21.86 0.18 2.63
C GLY A 96 -20.48 0.83 2.43
N TYR A 97 -19.44 0.46 3.18
CA TYR A 97 -18.18 1.21 3.21
C TYR A 97 -16.93 0.37 2.93
N LEU A 98 -17.04 -0.95 2.86
CA LEU A 98 -15.91 -1.84 2.54
C LEU A 98 -16.04 -2.37 1.12
N SER A 99 -15.02 -2.11 0.29
CA SER A 99 -14.90 -2.65 -1.07
C SER A 99 -13.72 -3.61 -1.18
N ALA A 100 -13.68 -4.39 -2.26
CA ALA A 100 -12.61 -5.35 -2.53
C ALA A 100 -11.22 -4.67 -2.57
N ASP A 101 -11.12 -3.46 -3.13
CA ASP A 101 -9.87 -2.67 -3.19
C ASP A 101 -9.32 -2.26 -1.81
N HIS A 102 -10.11 -2.40 -0.74
CA HIS A 102 -9.63 -2.15 0.63
C HIS A 102 -8.79 -3.30 1.19
N PHE A 103 -8.79 -4.49 0.57
CA PHE A 103 -7.94 -5.60 0.96
C PHE A 103 -6.54 -5.42 0.37
N TYR A 104 -5.51 -5.65 1.19
CA TYR A 104 -4.12 -5.59 0.77
C TYR A 104 -3.70 -6.88 0.06
N ARG A 105 -4.14 -8.04 0.56
CA ARG A 105 -3.78 -9.32 -0.04
C ARG A 105 -4.70 -9.63 -1.21
N GLU A 106 -4.12 -9.91 -2.37
CA GLU A 106 -4.85 -10.23 -3.60
C GLU A 106 -5.90 -11.33 -3.42
N ILE A 107 -5.48 -12.43 -2.80
CA ILE A 107 -6.33 -13.58 -2.53
C ILE A 107 -7.57 -13.16 -1.70
N ASN A 108 -7.39 -12.29 -0.70
CA ASN A 108 -8.49 -11.81 0.12
C ASN A 108 -9.42 -10.87 -0.65
N ARG A 109 -8.84 -10.03 -1.52
CA ARG A 109 -9.62 -9.17 -2.42
C ARG A 109 -10.54 -9.99 -3.30
N GLN A 110 -10.01 -11.02 -3.96
CA GLN A 110 -10.79 -11.90 -4.85
C GLN A 110 -11.89 -12.66 -4.09
N CYS A 111 -11.60 -13.16 -2.89
CA CYS A 111 -12.60 -13.77 -2.02
C CYS A 111 -13.71 -12.77 -1.65
N PHE A 112 -13.37 -11.55 -1.25
CA PHE A 112 -14.36 -10.53 -0.89
C PHE A 112 -15.22 -10.12 -2.08
N GLU A 113 -14.60 -9.90 -3.24
CA GLU A 113 -15.29 -9.58 -4.49
C GLU A 113 -16.30 -10.68 -4.84
N THR A 114 -15.91 -11.95 -4.74
CA THR A 114 -16.80 -13.08 -4.94
C THR A 114 -17.99 -13.08 -3.97
N CYS A 115 -17.74 -12.87 -2.67
CA CYS A 115 -18.81 -12.75 -1.67
C CYS A 115 -19.74 -11.56 -1.96
N HIS A 116 -19.17 -10.44 -2.38
CA HIS A 116 -19.92 -9.23 -2.72
C HIS A 116 -20.78 -9.45 -3.97
N ASP A 117 -20.30 -10.15 -4.98
CA ASP A 117 -21.09 -10.44 -6.18
C ASP A 117 -22.26 -11.38 -5.90
N LEU A 118 -22.06 -12.40 -5.05
CA LEU A 118 -23.15 -13.25 -4.55
C LEU A 118 -24.17 -12.42 -3.79
N PHE A 119 -23.71 -11.50 -2.93
CA PHE A 119 -24.58 -10.57 -2.21
C PHE A 119 -25.42 -9.69 -3.15
N GLN A 120 -24.82 -9.14 -4.21
CA GLN A 120 -25.53 -8.32 -5.20
C GLN A 120 -26.60 -9.09 -5.99
N ARG A 121 -26.47 -10.42 -6.08
CA ARG A 121 -27.45 -11.31 -6.71
C ARG A 121 -28.47 -11.90 -5.72
N ASP A 122 -28.43 -11.47 -4.47
CA ASP A 122 -29.24 -12.01 -3.37
C ASP A 122 -29.06 -13.54 -3.19
N GLU A 123 -27.85 -14.03 -3.47
CA GLU A 123 -27.49 -15.43 -3.30
C GLU A 123 -26.90 -15.69 -1.91
N ALA A 124 -27.14 -16.88 -1.38
CA ALA A 124 -26.60 -17.28 -0.08
C ALA A 124 -25.07 -17.31 -0.11
N ILE A 125 -24.43 -16.72 0.89
CA ILE A 125 -22.97 -16.68 1.01
C ILE A 125 -22.54 -17.63 2.12
N ASN A 126 -21.79 -18.66 1.75
CA ASN A 126 -21.15 -19.61 2.65
C ASN A 126 -19.99 -20.29 1.91
N GLN A 127 -19.24 -21.15 2.59
CA GLN A 127 -18.08 -21.83 1.98
C GLN A 127 -18.42 -22.55 0.68
N VAL A 128 -19.56 -23.24 0.60
CA VAL A 128 -19.94 -24.04 -0.58
C VAL A 128 -20.25 -23.13 -1.76
N THR A 129 -21.07 -22.09 -1.55
CA THR A 129 -21.47 -21.18 -2.64
C THR A 129 -20.29 -20.34 -3.13
N VAL A 130 -19.42 -19.88 -2.23
CA VAL A 130 -18.20 -19.15 -2.60
C VAL A 130 -17.22 -20.05 -3.34
N THR A 131 -17.03 -21.30 -2.92
CA THR A 131 -16.17 -22.26 -3.64
C THR A 131 -16.67 -22.47 -5.07
N HIS A 132 -17.97 -22.74 -5.24
CA HIS A 132 -18.57 -22.95 -6.55
C HIS A 132 -18.46 -21.72 -7.46
N GLU A 133 -18.65 -20.51 -6.92
CA GLU A 133 -18.49 -19.27 -7.68
C GLU A 133 -17.02 -19.05 -8.11
N LEU A 134 -16.04 -19.34 -7.25
CA LEU A 134 -14.62 -19.27 -7.59
C LEU A 134 -14.22 -20.31 -8.65
N GLU A 135 -14.79 -21.51 -8.59
CA GLU A 135 -14.62 -22.55 -9.62
C GLU A 135 -15.17 -22.10 -10.97
N ASN A 136 -16.38 -21.53 -10.99
CA ASN A 136 -17.01 -21.02 -12.21
C ASN A 136 -16.19 -19.89 -12.85
N ARG A 137 -15.50 -19.08 -12.03
CA ARG A 137 -14.58 -18.04 -12.48
C ARG A 137 -13.21 -18.57 -12.89
N GLY A 138 -12.89 -19.83 -12.59
CA GLY A 138 -11.59 -20.45 -12.88
C GLY A 138 -10.44 -19.95 -12.00
N ILE A 139 -10.72 -19.34 -10.83
CA ILE A 139 -9.73 -18.73 -9.94
C ILE A 139 -9.66 -19.39 -8.55
N LEU A 140 -10.36 -20.52 -8.34
CA LEU A 140 -10.34 -21.23 -7.05
C LEU A 140 -8.91 -21.59 -6.60
N GLU A 141 -8.09 -22.09 -7.50
CA GLU A 141 -6.71 -22.48 -7.17
C GLU A 141 -5.83 -21.26 -6.87
N ASP A 142 -6.06 -20.13 -7.55
CA ASP A 142 -5.32 -18.87 -7.32
C ASP A 142 -5.56 -18.32 -5.91
N VAL A 143 -6.75 -18.54 -5.35
CA VAL A 143 -7.09 -18.15 -3.97
C VAL A 143 -6.64 -19.17 -2.92
N GLY A 144 -5.95 -20.25 -3.30
CA GLY A 144 -5.48 -21.30 -2.39
C GLY A 144 -6.48 -22.44 -2.16
N GLY A 145 -7.51 -22.54 -3.00
CA GLY A 145 -8.47 -23.64 -3.00
C GLY A 145 -9.50 -23.58 -1.88
N ALA A 146 -10.37 -24.59 -1.84
CA ALA A 146 -11.39 -24.73 -0.79
C ALA A 146 -10.79 -24.82 0.62
N ALA A 147 -9.53 -25.26 0.72
CA ALA A 147 -8.76 -25.29 1.97
C ALA A 147 -8.51 -23.89 2.53
N TYR A 148 -8.29 -22.88 1.68
CA TYR A 148 -8.12 -21.51 2.16
C TYR A 148 -9.42 -20.97 2.77
N LEU A 149 -10.58 -21.21 2.15
CA LEU A 149 -11.86 -20.82 2.72
C LEU A 149 -12.16 -21.51 4.05
N ALA A 150 -11.82 -22.81 4.16
CA ALA A 150 -11.90 -23.53 5.43
C ALA A 150 -10.98 -22.92 6.51
N HIS A 151 -9.77 -22.51 6.11
CA HIS A 151 -8.84 -21.84 7.00
C HIS A 151 -9.40 -20.51 7.52
N LEU A 152 -9.98 -19.66 6.66
CA LEU A 152 -10.61 -18.39 7.04
C LEU A 152 -11.69 -18.57 8.11
N ILE A 153 -12.52 -19.62 7.97
CA ILE A 153 -13.53 -19.97 8.97
C ILE A 153 -12.86 -20.39 10.28
N SER A 154 -11.80 -21.20 10.21
CA SER A 154 -11.13 -21.74 11.40
C SER A 154 -10.39 -20.68 12.24
N VAL A 155 -9.86 -19.62 11.61
CA VAL A 155 -9.11 -18.56 12.30
C VAL A 155 -10.00 -17.42 12.79
N THR A 156 -11.23 -17.33 12.29
CA THR A 156 -12.18 -16.30 12.70
C THR A 156 -12.80 -16.64 14.05
N PRO A 157 -12.62 -15.81 15.09
CA PRO A 157 -13.15 -16.13 16.42
C PRO A 157 -14.69 -16.09 16.49
N THR A 158 -15.30 -15.09 15.85
CA THR A 158 -16.75 -14.90 15.80
C THR A 158 -17.14 -13.93 14.68
N SER A 159 -18.26 -14.20 14.02
CA SER A 159 -18.82 -13.32 12.97
C SER A 159 -19.45 -12.04 13.53
N VAL A 160 -19.80 -12.02 14.81
CA VAL A 160 -20.49 -10.90 15.48
C VAL A 160 -19.66 -9.61 15.46
N HIS A 161 -18.33 -9.72 15.40
CA HIS A 161 -17.42 -8.56 15.42
C HIS A 161 -16.97 -8.09 14.03
N ILE A 162 -17.66 -8.49 12.95
CA ILE A 162 -17.29 -8.12 11.58
C ILE A 162 -17.04 -6.62 11.38
N LYS A 163 -17.87 -5.74 11.98
CA LYS A 163 -17.70 -4.28 11.89
C LYS A 163 -16.36 -3.83 12.44
N HIS A 164 -15.86 -4.48 13.49
CA HIS A 164 -14.55 -4.15 14.06
C HIS A 164 -13.42 -4.51 13.10
N TYR A 165 -13.44 -5.72 12.56
CA TYR A 165 -12.44 -6.19 11.58
C TYR A 165 -12.47 -5.35 10.30
N ALA A 166 -13.66 -5.08 9.76
CA ALA A 166 -13.85 -4.24 8.58
C ALA A 166 -13.32 -2.82 8.78
N ASN A 167 -13.51 -2.23 9.96
CA ASN A 167 -12.94 -0.92 10.29
C ASN A 167 -11.40 -0.93 10.30
N LEU A 168 -10.76 -2.01 10.75
CA LEU A 168 -9.29 -2.14 10.69
C LEU A 168 -8.80 -2.22 9.24
N VAL A 169 -9.46 -3.02 8.39
CA VAL A 169 -9.17 -3.12 6.95
C VAL A 169 -9.34 -1.76 6.27
N HIS A 170 -10.49 -1.11 6.47
CA HIS A 170 -10.79 0.21 5.92
C HIS A 170 -9.78 1.28 6.38
N ARG A 171 -9.38 1.27 7.66
CA ARG A 171 -8.35 2.17 8.20
C ARG A 171 -7.02 1.99 7.47
N THR A 172 -6.55 0.75 7.33
CA THR A 172 -5.27 0.49 6.65
C THR A 172 -5.34 0.84 5.16
N ALA A 173 -6.47 0.57 4.49
CA ALA A 173 -6.71 0.99 3.11
C ALA A 173 -6.66 2.53 2.94
N THR A 174 -7.27 3.26 3.86
CA THR A 174 -7.22 4.72 3.89
C THR A 174 -5.78 5.22 4.04
N MET A 175 -4.98 4.60 4.92
CA MET A 175 -3.57 4.94 5.07
C MET A 175 -2.75 4.63 3.81
N ARG A 176 -3.06 3.53 3.09
CA ARG A 176 -2.42 3.24 1.78
C ARG A 176 -2.76 4.31 0.74
N ARG A 177 -4.02 4.73 0.63
CA ARG A 177 -4.44 5.82 -0.26
C ARG A 177 -3.76 7.15 0.08
N LEU A 178 -3.57 7.43 1.37
CA LEU A 178 -2.84 8.63 1.81
C LEU A 178 -1.37 8.61 1.37
N ILE A 179 -0.70 7.46 1.42
CA ILE A 179 0.68 7.32 0.93
C ILE A 179 0.74 7.59 -0.58
N VAL A 180 -0.21 7.05 -1.36
CA VAL A 180 -0.29 7.28 -2.81
C VAL A 180 -0.48 8.77 -3.10
N ALA A 181 -1.46 9.42 -2.46
CA ALA A 181 -1.70 10.85 -2.67
C ALA A 181 -0.51 11.71 -2.26
N ALA A 182 0.23 11.34 -1.21
CA ALA A 182 1.44 12.05 -0.83
C ALA A 182 2.54 11.94 -1.90
N ALA A 183 2.67 10.79 -2.56
CA ALA A 183 3.58 10.62 -3.70
C ALA A 183 3.13 11.49 -4.89
N ASP A 184 1.84 11.49 -5.22
CA ASP A 184 1.28 12.32 -6.29
C ASP A 184 1.51 13.82 -6.04
N ILE A 185 1.35 14.27 -4.79
CA ILE A 185 1.61 15.65 -4.37
C ILE A 185 3.10 15.99 -4.49
N ALA A 186 3.99 15.06 -4.12
CA ALA A 186 5.42 15.25 -4.29
C ALA A 186 5.78 15.39 -5.79
N ASP A 187 5.20 14.55 -6.65
CA ASP A 187 5.38 14.59 -8.10
C ASP A 187 4.88 15.90 -8.71
N ILE A 188 3.76 16.45 -8.22
CA ILE A 188 3.27 17.79 -8.61
C ILE A 188 4.35 18.84 -8.28
N GLY A 189 4.94 18.78 -7.08
CA GLY A 189 6.00 19.70 -6.67
C GLY A 189 7.27 19.61 -7.54
N TYR A 190 7.66 18.41 -7.98
CA TYR A 190 8.84 18.21 -8.83
C TYR A 190 8.67 18.71 -10.27
N ARG A 191 7.43 18.91 -10.75
CA ARG A 191 7.18 19.40 -12.11
C ARG A 191 7.58 20.87 -12.30
N ASP A 192 7.76 21.63 -11.22
CA ASP A 192 8.20 23.04 -11.23
C ASP A 192 7.37 23.90 -12.21
N ASP A 193 6.05 23.71 -12.21
CA ASP A 193 5.13 24.46 -13.08
C ASP A 193 5.05 25.93 -12.64
N PRO A 194 5.20 26.91 -13.55
CA PRO A 194 5.07 28.33 -13.21
C PRO A 194 3.67 28.72 -12.70
N ASN A 195 2.65 27.92 -12.96
CA ASN A 195 1.29 28.13 -12.45
C ASN A 195 1.08 27.43 -11.10
N VAL A 196 1.48 28.12 -10.03
CA VAL A 196 1.39 27.61 -8.64
C VAL A 196 -0.05 27.31 -8.22
N ASP A 197 -1.03 28.11 -8.66
CA ASP A 197 -2.44 27.92 -8.28
C ASP A 197 -2.98 26.58 -8.80
N MET A 198 -2.61 26.20 -10.04
CA MET A 198 -2.97 24.90 -10.60
C MET A 198 -2.35 23.73 -9.83
N ALA A 199 -1.09 23.87 -9.40
CA ALA A 199 -0.42 22.85 -8.61
C ALA A 199 -1.09 22.66 -7.24
N LEU A 200 -1.48 23.75 -6.58
CA LEU A 200 -2.20 23.70 -5.29
C LEU A 200 -3.57 23.05 -5.44
N SER A 201 -4.36 23.42 -6.46
CA SER A 201 -5.66 22.79 -6.71
C SER A 201 -5.54 21.28 -6.96
N ALA A 202 -4.54 20.84 -7.74
CA ALA A 202 -4.31 19.42 -7.97
C ALA A 202 -3.95 18.64 -6.69
N ALA A 203 -3.19 19.26 -5.78
CA ALA A 203 -2.85 18.67 -4.49
C ALA A 203 -4.07 18.59 -3.55
N GLU A 204 -4.93 19.61 -3.54
CA GLU A 204 -6.20 19.61 -2.80
C GLU A 204 -7.14 18.53 -3.31
N ASP A 205 -7.27 18.37 -4.62
CA ASP A 205 -8.08 17.32 -5.27
C ASP A 205 -7.59 15.92 -4.87
N ALA A 206 -6.27 15.70 -4.87
CA ALA A 206 -5.67 14.44 -4.45
C ALA A 206 -6.05 14.08 -3.00
N LEU A 207 -5.95 15.04 -2.06
CA LEU A 207 -6.36 14.82 -0.67
C LEU A 207 -7.88 14.64 -0.52
N PHE A 208 -8.67 15.40 -1.26
CA PHE A 208 -10.12 15.35 -1.21
C PHE A 208 -10.67 13.99 -1.67
N SER A 209 -10.01 13.37 -2.66
CA SER A 209 -10.38 12.04 -3.17
C SER A 209 -10.35 10.95 -2.10
N ILE A 210 -9.40 11.02 -1.15
CA ILE A 210 -9.28 10.07 -0.03
C ILE A 210 -10.49 10.18 0.90
N ARG A 211 -10.94 11.40 1.17
CA ARG A 211 -12.07 11.67 2.06
C ARG A 211 -13.39 11.19 1.48
N GLN A 212 -13.59 11.33 0.16
CA GLN A 212 -14.78 10.81 -0.52
C GLN A 212 -14.81 9.28 -0.59
N GLY A 213 -13.67 8.64 -0.89
CA GLY A 213 -13.58 7.18 -0.90
C GLY A 213 -13.80 6.50 0.46
N SER A 214 -13.84 7.28 1.55
CA SER A 214 -14.17 6.83 2.92
C SER A 214 -15.64 7.09 3.31
N GLN A 215 -16.39 7.86 2.52
CA GLN A 215 -17.81 8.16 2.76
C GLN A 215 -18.67 7.60 1.64
N THR A 216 -18.96 6.31 1.67
CA THR A 216 -20.26 5.90 1.16
C THR A 216 -21.31 6.50 2.07
N ARG A 217 -22.13 7.37 1.49
CA ARG A 217 -23.10 8.19 2.20
C ARG A 217 -24.15 7.28 2.83
N ASP A 218 -24.12 7.19 4.16
CA ASP A 218 -25.29 6.78 4.95
C ASP A 218 -26.32 7.91 4.83
N PHE A 219 -27.10 7.90 3.75
CA PHE A 219 -28.27 8.75 3.66
C PHE A 219 -29.37 8.11 4.50
N ALA A 220 -29.37 8.40 5.80
CA ALA A 220 -30.58 8.22 6.58
C ALA A 220 -31.66 9.16 5.99
N PRO A 221 -32.85 8.66 5.63
CA PRO A 221 -33.93 9.51 5.16
C PRO A 221 -34.22 10.57 6.24
N LEU A 222 -34.33 11.84 5.84
CA LEU A 222 -34.65 12.96 6.74
C LEU A 222 -35.85 12.65 7.66
N SER A 223 -36.78 11.80 7.20
CA SER A 223 -37.95 11.34 7.96
C SER A 223 -37.62 10.61 9.28
N GLU A 224 -36.49 9.91 9.39
CA GLU A 224 -36.07 9.24 10.65
C GLU A 224 -35.61 10.24 11.71
N SER A 225 -35.08 11.39 11.29
CA SER A 225 -34.67 12.45 12.22
C SER A 225 -35.84 13.27 12.79
N PHE A 226 -36.99 13.25 12.11
CA PHE A 226 -38.19 13.97 12.54
C PHE A 226 -39.14 13.15 13.43
N THR A 227 -39.04 11.81 13.41
CA THR A 227 -39.91 10.92 14.19
C THR A 227 -39.91 11.20 15.70
N PRO A 228 -38.77 11.41 16.37
CA PRO A 228 -38.78 11.71 17.81
C PRO A 228 -39.41 13.08 18.14
N TYR A 229 -39.50 14.01 17.18
CA TYR A 229 -40.12 15.32 17.38
C TYR A 229 -41.62 15.35 17.04
N LEU A 230 -42.05 14.51 16.09
CA LEU A 230 -43.48 14.35 15.75
C LEU A 230 -44.26 13.63 16.86
N GLU A 231 -43.62 12.70 17.57
CA GLU A 231 -44.24 12.01 18.71
C GLU A 231 -44.39 12.92 19.95
N GLN A 232 -43.52 13.93 20.09
CA GLN A 232 -43.56 14.85 21.22
C GLN A 232 -44.62 15.97 21.08
N SER A 233 -45.16 16.16 19.88
CA SER A 233 -46.15 17.20 19.55
C SER A 233 -47.59 16.68 19.41
N SER A 234 -47.84 15.41 19.75
CA SER A 234 -49.20 14.84 19.84
C SER A 234 -49.62 14.56 21.29
N PRO A 235 -49.90 15.58 22.13
CA PRO A 235 -50.86 15.41 23.22
C PRO A 235 -52.28 15.45 22.64
N LEU A 236 -53.15 14.59 23.20
CA LEU A 236 -54.58 14.41 22.93
C LEU A 236 -55.36 15.70 22.65
#